data_AF-A0A166TFP9-F1
#
_entry.id   AF-A0A166TFP9-F1
#
_cell.length_a   1.000
_cell.length_b   1.000
_cell.length_c   1.000
_cell.angle_alpha   90.00
_cell.angle_beta   90.00
_cell.angle_gamma   90.00
#
_symmetry.space_group_name_H-M   'P 1'
#
loop_
_entity.id
_entity.type
_entity.pdbx_description
1 polymer ?
#
loop_
_entity_poly.entity_id
_entity_poly.type
_entity_poly.pdbx_seq_one_letter_code
_entity_poly.pdbx_strand_id
1 'polypeptide(L)'
;MTRPRIESARLRWLLVIFVAAVICYFSVFASPDVGVEKLGPLGVVGRDKWFHASGYAVLAATIAAALSASRPDYRRVVVFAVGVVAAVVFGIAMEIAQIPVPRDPSVWDALADTVGAIVGALALACSRRVARRDEADLRS
;
A
#
# COMPACT_ATOMS: atom_id res chain seq x y z
N MET A 1 16.51 -27.58 -4.82
CA MET A 1 16.11 -26.60 -5.85
C MET A 1 15.07 -25.64 -5.26
N THR A 2 15.48 -24.47 -4.73
CA THR A 2 14.59 -23.49 -4.03
C THR A 2 14.81 -22.03 -4.47
N ARG A 3 15.80 -21.76 -5.32
CA ARG A 3 16.20 -20.42 -5.77
C ARG A 3 15.07 -19.53 -6.34
N PRO A 4 14.17 -20.01 -7.24
CA PRO A 4 13.21 -19.11 -7.89
C PRO A 4 12.17 -18.50 -6.92
N ARG A 5 11.81 -19.21 -5.84
CA ARG A 5 10.86 -18.71 -4.83
C ARG A 5 11.49 -17.63 -3.96
N ILE A 6 12.77 -17.78 -3.60
CA ILE A 6 13.48 -16.82 -2.76
C ILE A 6 13.77 -15.53 -3.52
N GLU A 7 14.18 -15.63 -4.79
CA GLU A 7 14.42 -14.47 -5.65
C GLU A 7 13.15 -13.65 -5.89
N SER A 8 12.03 -14.31 -6.17
CA SER A 8 10.74 -13.63 -6.33
C SER A 8 10.23 -12.98 -5.03
N ALA A 9 10.50 -13.59 -3.87
CA ALA A 9 10.19 -12.98 -2.58
C ALA A 9 11.06 -11.74 -2.32
N ARG A 10 12.37 -11.82 -2.59
CA ARG A 10 13.31 -10.69 -2.44
C ARG A 10 12.91 -9.51 -3.32
N LEU A 11 12.60 -9.75 -4.60
CA LEU A 11 12.19 -8.69 -5.51
C LEU A 11 10.92 -7.98 -5.04
N ARG A 12 9.95 -8.73 -4.49
CA ARG A 12 8.73 -8.16 -3.91
C ARG A 12 9.00 -7.32 -2.67
N TRP A 13 9.92 -7.73 -1.80
CA TRP A 13 10.35 -6.92 -0.66
C TRP A 13 11.13 -5.67 -1.08
N LEU A 14 11.96 -5.76 -2.13
CA LEU A 14 12.61 -4.57 -2.71
C LEU A 14 11.57 -3.58 -3.23
N LEU A 15 10.50 -4.07 -3.86
CA LEU A 15 9.38 -3.22 -4.29
C LEU A 15 8.67 -2.56 -3.09
N VAL A 16 8.45 -3.30 -1.99
CA VAL A 16 7.89 -2.73 -0.75
C VAL A 16 8.76 -1.59 -0.23
N ILE A 17 10.08 -1.82 -0.14
CA ILE A 17 11.05 -0.81 0.32
C ILE A 17 11.03 0.40 -0.61
N PHE A 18 11.02 0.18 -1.93
CA PHE A 18 10.95 1.25 -2.91
C PHE A 18 9.68 2.10 -2.74
N VAL A 19 8.51 1.46 -2.64
CA VAL A 19 7.23 2.17 -2.44
C VAL A 19 7.24 2.94 -1.12
N ALA A 20 7.69 2.34 -0.03
CA ALA A 20 7.80 3.00 1.27
C ALA A 20 8.76 4.19 1.23
N ALA A 21 9.89 4.07 0.54
CA ALA A 21 10.86 5.16 0.37
C ALA A 21 10.28 6.32 -0.45
N VAL A 22 9.53 6.03 -1.51
CA VAL A 22 8.81 7.03 -2.31
C VAL A 22 7.80 7.77 -1.43
N ILE A 23 6.96 7.05 -0.68
CA ILE A 23 5.98 7.66 0.23
C ILE A 23 6.70 8.54 1.26
N CYS A 24 7.74 8.01 1.92
CA CYS A 24 8.52 8.76 2.92
C CYS A 24 9.11 10.05 2.34
N TYR A 25 9.70 9.97 1.14
CA TYR A 25 10.26 11.15 0.48
C TYR A 25 9.20 12.23 0.25
N PHE A 26 8.04 11.86 -0.29
CA PHE A 26 6.94 12.81 -0.51
C PHE A 26 6.29 13.28 0.80
N SER A 27 6.24 12.45 1.84
CA SER A 27 5.71 12.89 3.15
C SER A 27 6.59 13.94 3.81
N VAL A 28 7.93 13.81 3.72
CA VAL A 28 8.88 14.65 4.46
C VAL A 28 9.38 15.84 3.64
N PHE A 29 9.74 15.63 2.37
CA PHE A 29 10.53 16.61 1.61
C PHE A 29 9.76 17.36 0.53
N ALA A 30 8.64 16.84 0.05
CA ALA A 30 7.91 17.44 -1.06
C ALA A 30 6.45 17.76 -0.69
N SER A 31 6.00 18.98 -0.95
CA SER A 31 4.57 19.27 -1.04
C SER A 31 4.19 19.24 -2.51
N PRO A 32 3.21 18.42 -2.94
CA PRO A 32 2.74 18.41 -4.34
C PRO A 32 2.06 19.70 -4.82
N ASP A 33 2.05 20.78 -4.02
CA ASP A 33 1.12 21.91 -4.14
C ASP A 33 1.58 23.03 -5.09
N VAL A 34 2.42 22.73 -6.08
CA VAL A 34 2.76 23.70 -7.12
C VAL A 34 1.63 23.81 -8.16
N GLY A 35 0.62 24.63 -7.87
CA GLY A 35 -0.20 25.32 -8.89
C GLY A 35 -1.33 24.54 -9.56
N VAL A 36 -1.94 23.55 -8.91
CA VAL A 36 -2.98 22.71 -9.51
C VAL A 36 -4.20 22.61 -8.56
N GLU A 37 -5.40 22.31 -9.06
CA GLU A 37 -6.69 22.26 -8.32
C GLU A 37 -6.64 21.67 -6.89
N LYS A 38 -7.25 22.34 -5.91
CA LYS A 38 -7.18 21.90 -4.50
C LYS A 38 -7.91 20.58 -4.21
N LEU A 39 -8.90 20.23 -5.04
CA LEU A 39 -9.70 19.02 -4.89
C LEU A 39 -9.16 17.89 -5.77
N GLY A 40 -9.41 16.65 -5.36
CA GLY A 40 -9.08 15.47 -6.16
C GLY A 40 -10.11 15.16 -7.27
N PRO A 41 -9.91 14.05 -8.01
CA PRO A 41 -10.64 13.75 -9.25
C PRO A 41 -12.16 13.70 -9.15
N LEU A 42 -12.71 13.46 -7.96
CA LEU A 42 -14.16 13.40 -7.72
C LEU A 42 -14.73 14.66 -7.05
N GLY A 43 -13.90 15.66 -6.75
CA GLY A 43 -14.35 16.89 -6.08
C GLY A 43 -14.78 16.74 -4.61
N VAL A 44 -14.67 15.55 -4.01
CA VAL A 44 -15.20 15.28 -2.65
C VAL A 44 -14.20 15.62 -1.53
N VAL A 45 -12.92 15.32 -1.74
CA VAL A 45 -11.84 15.56 -0.76
C VAL A 45 -10.64 16.19 -1.45
N GLY A 46 -9.75 16.78 -0.65
CA GLY A 46 -8.48 17.34 -1.12
C GLY A 46 -7.64 16.30 -1.86
N ARG A 47 -6.84 16.77 -2.82
CA ARG A 47 -6.00 15.88 -3.64
C ARG A 47 -4.95 15.13 -2.81
N ASP A 48 -4.43 15.78 -1.77
CA ASP A 48 -3.57 15.16 -0.77
C ASP A 48 -4.15 13.81 -0.29
N LYS A 49 -5.44 13.76 0.02
CA LYS A 49 -6.11 12.53 0.48
C LYS A 49 -6.13 11.44 -0.58
N TRP A 50 -6.16 11.79 -1.86
CA TRP A 50 -6.04 10.82 -2.94
C TRP A 50 -4.62 10.27 -3.09
N PHE A 51 -3.59 11.10 -2.88
CA PHE A 51 -2.21 10.63 -2.86
C PHE A 51 -1.94 9.72 -1.67
N HIS A 52 -2.47 10.06 -0.50
CA HIS A 52 -2.49 9.20 0.68
C HIS A 52 -3.17 7.86 0.38
N ALA A 53 -4.46 7.88 -0.01
CA ALA A 53 -5.18 6.65 -0.29
C ALA A 53 -4.51 5.78 -1.38
N SER A 54 -4.00 6.37 -2.46
CA SER A 54 -3.35 5.61 -3.53
C SER A 54 -1.98 5.04 -3.12
N GLY A 55 -1.15 5.83 -2.43
CA GLY A 55 0.16 5.39 -1.94
C GLY A 55 0.02 4.21 -0.97
N TYR A 56 -0.89 4.31 -0.02
CA TYR A 56 -1.10 3.26 0.99
C TYR A 56 -1.83 2.04 0.43
N ALA A 57 -2.66 2.19 -0.62
CA ALA A 57 -3.17 1.06 -1.38
C ALA A 57 -2.03 0.25 -2.02
N VAL A 58 -1.09 0.92 -2.68
CA VAL A 58 0.07 0.26 -3.30
C VAL A 58 0.97 -0.38 -2.23
N LEU A 59 1.21 0.31 -1.11
CA LEU A 59 2.01 -0.23 -0.01
C LEU A 59 1.39 -1.50 0.59
N ALA A 60 0.11 -1.48 0.94
CA ALA A 60 -0.57 -2.64 1.50
C ALA A 60 -0.61 -3.83 0.52
N ALA A 61 -0.87 -3.56 -0.77
CA ALA A 61 -0.86 -4.58 -1.81
C ALA A 61 0.54 -5.20 -1.98
N THR A 62 1.60 -4.39 -2.00
CA THR A 62 2.98 -4.89 -2.16
C THR A 62 3.44 -5.69 -0.93
N ILE A 63 3.10 -5.26 0.29
CA ILE A 63 3.37 -6.02 1.53
C ILE A 63 2.64 -7.36 1.49
N ALA A 64 1.34 -7.36 1.19
CA ALA A 64 0.56 -8.59 1.08
C ALA A 64 1.12 -9.52 -0.01
N ALA A 65 1.60 -8.97 -1.13
CA ALA A 65 2.23 -9.74 -2.19
C ALA A 65 3.56 -10.38 -1.76
N ALA A 66 4.42 -9.61 -1.10
CA ALA A 66 5.72 -10.06 -0.59
C ALA A 66 5.55 -11.12 0.51
N LEU A 67 4.61 -10.90 1.44
CA LEU A 67 4.32 -11.83 2.53
C LEU A 67 3.81 -13.16 2.00
N SER A 68 2.88 -13.14 1.04
CA SER A 68 2.38 -14.38 0.41
C SER A 68 3.47 -15.15 -0.34
N ALA A 69 4.46 -14.45 -0.89
CA ALA A 69 5.61 -15.08 -1.56
C ALA A 69 6.52 -15.79 -0.56
N SER A 70 6.73 -15.13 0.59
CA SER A 70 7.67 -15.54 1.64
C SER A 70 7.07 -16.63 2.54
N ARG A 71 5.76 -16.60 2.76
CA ARG A 71 4.98 -17.46 3.67
C ARG A 71 3.73 -17.98 2.96
N PRO A 72 3.87 -18.95 2.03
CA PRO A 72 2.75 -19.46 1.24
C PRO A 72 1.70 -20.21 2.06
N ASP A 73 2.08 -20.66 3.26
CA ASP A 73 1.26 -21.34 4.26
C ASP A 73 0.31 -20.40 5.02
N TYR A 74 0.55 -19.08 4.99
CA TYR A 74 -0.28 -18.12 5.71
C TYR A 74 -1.69 -18.04 5.12
N ARG A 75 -2.68 -18.04 6.02
CA ARG A 75 -4.08 -17.83 5.64
C ARG A 75 -4.24 -16.47 4.97
N ARG A 76 -5.09 -16.39 3.94
CA ARG A 76 -5.34 -15.14 3.18
C ARG A 76 -5.78 -13.98 4.07
N VAL A 77 -6.55 -14.25 5.12
CA VAL A 77 -6.98 -13.23 6.10
C VAL A 77 -5.81 -12.66 6.90
N VAL A 78 -4.81 -13.48 7.24
CA VAL A 78 -3.60 -13.03 7.94
C VAL A 78 -2.76 -12.15 7.02
N VAL A 79 -2.58 -12.57 5.76
CA VAL A 79 -1.86 -11.76 4.76
C VAL A 79 -2.52 -10.40 4.57
N PHE A 80 -3.85 -10.39 4.44
CA PHE A 80 -4.63 -9.16 4.33
C PHE A 80 -4.44 -8.26 5.56
N ALA A 81 -4.65 -8.81 6.76
CA ALA A 81 -4.54 -8.06 8.00
C ALA A 81 -3.13 -7.49 8.20
N VAL A 82 -2.07 -8.27 7.96
CA VAL A 82 -0.69 -7.79 8.08
C VAL A 82 -0.41 -6.70 7.05
N GLY A 83 -0.86 -6.84 5.80
CA GLY A 83 -0.67 -5.81 4.77
C GLY A 83 -1.31 -4.48 5.15
N VAL A 84 -2.56 -4.51 5.64
CA VAL A 84 -3.28 -3.31 6.07
C VAL A 84 -2.64 -2.69 7.31
N VAL A 85 -2.43 -3.49 8.36
CA VAL A 85 -1.88 -3.00 9.64
C VAL A 85 -0.47 -2.42 9.44
N ALA A 86 0.39 -3.10 8.68
CA ALA A 86 1.75 -2.59 8.44
C ALA A 86 1.73 -1.27 7.66
N ALA A 87 0.85 -1.11 6.67
CA ALA A 87 0.71 0.15 5.95
C ALA A 87 0.19 1.28 6.86
N VAL A 88 -0.84 1.02 7.70
CA VAL A 88 -1.37 2.01 8.63
C VAL A 88 -0.32 2.42 9.69
N VAL A 89 0.41 1.46 10.26
CA VAL A 89 1.50 1.73 11.20
C VAL A 89 2.59 2.58 10.55
N PHE A 90 2.91 2.31 9.28
CA PHE A 90 3.85 3.13 8.52
C PHE A 90 3.34 4.57 8.35
N GLY A 91 2.04 4.78 8.12
CA GLY A 91 1.47 6.13 7.97
C GLY A 91 1.46 6.92 9.26
N ILE A 92 1.12 6.28 10.37
CA ILE A 92 1.27 6.88 11.71
C ILE A 92 2.73 7.27 11.97
N ALA A 93 3.70 6.41 11.58
CA ALA A 93 5.11 6.74 11.71
C ALA A 93 5.51 7.94 10.83
N MET A 94 4.91 8.11 9.65
CA MET A 94 5.13 9.27 8.81
C MET A 94 4.56 10.57 9.39
N GLU A 95 3.37 10.53 10.00
CA GLU A 95 2.81 11.68 10.72
C GLU A 95 3.72 12.12 11.88
N ILE A 96 4.28 11.16 12.63
CA ILE A 96 5.25 11.43 13.70
C ILE A 96 6.54 12.03 13.11
N ALA A 97 7.02 11.49 11.98
CA ALA A 97 8.21 12.01 11.31
C ALA A 97 8.03 13.42 10.73
N GLN A 98 6.78 13.86 10.54
CA GLN A 98 6.44 15.21 10.09
C GLN A 98 6.42 16.23 11.24
N ILE A 99 6.40 15.83 12.52
CA ILE A 99 6.41 16.77 13.66
C ILE A 99 7.54 17.82 13.60
N PRO A 100 8.79 17.51 13.19
CA PRO A 100 9.86 18.49 13.06
C PRO A 100 9.77 19.35 11.79
N VAL A 101 8.88 19.00 10.86
CA VAL A 101 8.62 19.71 9.60
C VAL A 101 7.42 20.65 9.86
N PRO A 102 7.33 21.83 9.23
CA PRO A 102 6.15 22.71 9.37
C PRO A 102 4.94 22.14 8.60
N ARG A 103 4.50 20.93 8.94
CA ARG A 103 3.30 20.25 8.46
C ARG A 103 2.42 19.85 9.64
N ASP A 104 1.12 20.10 9.52
CA ASP A 104 0.16 19.71 10.54
C ASP A 104 -0.23 18.24 10.36
N PRO A 105 -0.01 17.36 11.36
CA PRO A 105 -0.53 16.00 11.31
C PRO A 105 -2.06 16.04 11.26
N SER A 106 -2.65 15.24 10.37
CA SER A 106 -4.09 15.26 10.11
C SER A 106 -4.70 13.88 10.30
N VAL A 107 -5.70 13.78 11.20
CA VAL A 107 -6.50 12.55 11.35
C VAL A 107 -7.13 12.10 10.02
N TRP A 108 -7.36 13.03 9.09
CA TRP A 108 -7.87 12.72 7.76
C TRP A 108 -6.85 12.04 6.85
N ASP A 109 -5.55 12.22 7.08
CA ASP A 109 -4.48 11.48 6.38
C ASP A 109 -4.45 10.03 6.86
N ALA A 110 -4.40 9.80 8.17
CA ALA A 110 -4.53 8.45 8.73
C ALA A 110 -5.78 7.70 8.24
N LEU A 111 -6.91 8.40 8.10
CA LEU A 111 -8.13 7.80 7.54
C LEU A 111 -7.97 7.46 6.06
N ALA A 112 -7.42 8.37 5.24
CA ALA A 112 -7.17 8.13 3.83
C ALA A 112 -6.19 6.96 3.61
N ASP A 113 -5.12 6.90 4.40
CA ASP A 113 -4.14 5.82 4.41
C ASP A 113 -4.80 4.48 4.73
N THR A 114 -5.66 4.45 5.75
CA THR A 114 -6.40 3.25 6.16
C THR A 114 -7.34 2.75 5.06
N VAL A 115 -8.14 3.65 4.47
CA VAL A 115 -9.06 3.32 3.37
C VAL A 115 -8.27 2.81 2.17
N GLY A 116 -7.19 3.49 1.80
CA GLY A 116 -6.27 3.10 0.74
C GLY A 116 -5.74 1.68 0.97
N ALA A 117 -5.16 1.44 2.14
CA ALA A 117 -4.58 0.15 2.52
C ALA A 117 -5.60 -1.01 2.40
N ILE A 118 -6.83 -0.81 2.88
CA ILE A 118 -7.91 -1.79 2.75
C ILE A 118 -8.22 -2.06 1.27
N VAL A 119 -8.40 -1.02 0.47
CA VAL A 119 -8.70 -1.13 -0.97
C VAL A 119 -7.59 -1.87 -1.70
N GLY A 120 -6.32 -1.52 -1.47
CA GLY A 120 -5.18 -2.17 -2.12
C GLY A 120 -5.04 -3.65 -1.76
N ALA A 121 -5.19 -3.99 -0.48
CA ALA A 121 -5.14 -5.37 -0.03
C ALA A 121 -6.32 -6.20 -0.56
N LEU A 122 -7.53 -5.62 -0.65
CA LEU A 122 -8.70 -6.23 -1.27
C LEU A 122 -8.49 -6.45 -2.77
N ALA A 123 -7.98 -5.44 -3.49
CA ALA A 123 -7.71 -5.52 -4.92
C ALA A 123 -6.79 -6.71 -5.24
N LEU A 124 -5.68 -6.84 -4.51
CA LEU A 124 -4.79 -8.00 -4.67
C LEU A 124 -5.49 -9.33 -4.37
N ALA A 125 -6.28 -9.38 -3.30
CA ALA A 125 -7.02 -10.59 -2.93
C ALA A 125 -8.01 -11.00 -4.03
N CYS A 126 -8.71 -10.04 -4.63
CA CYS A 126 -9.64 -10.23 -5.74
C CYS A 126 -8.92 -10.68 -7.01
N SER A 127 -7.85 -10.00 -7.45
CA SER A 127 -7.08 -10.36 -8.64
C SER A 127 -6.56 -11.80 -8.57
N ARG A 128 -6.08 -12.22 -7.40
CA ARG A 128 -5.62 -13.60 -7.18
C ARG A 128 -6.75 -14.63 -7.11
N ARG A 129 -7.98 -14.22 -6.76
CA ARG A 129 -9.14 -15.13 -6.82
C ARG A 129 -9.56 -15.34 -8.26
N VAL A 130 -9.60 -14.29 -9.07
CA VAL A 130 -9.93 -14.36 -10.50
C VAL A 130 -8.93 -15.24 -11.25
N ALA A 131 -7.63 -14.96 -11.14
CA ALA A 131 -6.60 -15.77 -11.81
C ALA A 131 -6.65 -17.27 -11.48
N ARG A 132 -7.03 -17.62 -10.24
CA ARG A 132 -7.19 -19.03 -9.83
C ARG A 132 -8.45 -19.70 -10.36
N ARG A 133 -9.50 -18.94 -10.67
CA ARG A 133 -10.71 -19.46 -11.31
C ARG A 133 -10.41 -19.79 -12.77
N ASP A 134 -9.77 -18.86 -13.47
CA ASP A 134 -9.40 -19.03 -14.88
C ASP A 134 -8.48 -20.26 -15.07
N GLU A 135 -7.53 -20.49 -14.16
CA GLU A 135 -6.68 -21.69 -14.17
C GLU A 135 -7.44 -23.01 -13.94
N ALA A 136 -8.58 -22.97 -13.24
CA ALA A 136 -9.40 -24.17 -12.99
C ALA A 136 -10.27 -24.50 -14.20
N ASP A 137 -10.84 -23.49 -14.85
CA ASP A 137 -11.67 -23.64 -16.06
C ASP A 137 -10.85 -24.16 -17.25
N LEU A 138 -9.56 -23.83 -17.34
CA LEU A 138 -8.65 -24.36 -18.37
C LEU A 138 -8.27 -25.85 -18.16
N ARG A 139 -8.55 -26.42 -16.99
CA ARG A 139 -8.17 -27.81 -16.63
C ARG A 139 -9.34 -28.79 -16.69
N SER A 140 -10.58 -28.32 -16.81
CA SER A 140 -11.80 -29.12 -16.99
C SER A 140 -12.06 -29.45 -18.44
#